data_AF-A0A436G600-F1
#
_entry.id   AF-A0A436G600-F1
#
_cell.length_a   1.000
_cell.length_b   1.000
_cell.length_c   1.000
_cell.angle_alpha   90.00
_cell.angle_beta   90.00
_cell.angle_gamma   90.00
#
_symmetry.space_group_name_H-M   'P 1'
#
loop_
_entity.id
_entity.type
_entity.pdbx_description
1 polymer ?
#
loop_
_entity_poly.entity_id
_entity_poly.type
_entity_poly.pdbx_seq_one_letter_code
_entity_poly.pdbx_strand_id
1 'polypeptide(L)'
;TFGSARQANHPFTQLFQPKDFAPLDYSALKLVRTPEALVERLDNGACQGCHQAGSTAGFHFIGLDDKTTSPLNRIEVGISPHLHAEIPRRQAWLAATAEGKQPNRFRPLSFAPPAVWTNADAVDYAPAEMAMPCLMPEDAARFGATWQCDGGTVCTPLATASGVHTKLAQCLLPKDSEKMFSGHPCLTGSIASNAVQPFNDRYSRSGQFAAFAPDVSRTAYTCRPPKIGVPGGIAYRGCDDKDRDFAAFKAGKPMPNEICGLVGGKKFDICVATNNFDQCLGGAVNRGNRPACSADHFCREDYMCQSLPPDTPGIGKVKGIGFCSPTYFIFQMRIDNHATPWGSPVRATMGAGFGAAEEE
;
A
#
# COMPACT_ATOMS: atom_id res chain seq x y z
N THR A 1 0.36 11.21 -0.34
CA THR A 1 -0.35 9.91 -0.51
C THR A 1 -1.13 9.92 -1.82
N PHE A 2 -1.50 8.76 -2.36
CA PHE A 2 -1.74 8.53 -3.81
C PHE A 2 -0.54 8.91 -4.69
N GLY A 3 0.64 8.36 -4.35
CA GLY A 3 1.88 8.65 -5.06
C GLY A 3 1.76 8.42 -6.57
N SER A 4 1.25 7.24 -6.94
CA SER A 4 1.02 6.81 -8.31
C SER A 4 0.11 7.73 -9.13
N ALA A 5 -0.76 8.53 -8.49
CA ALA A 5 -1.66 9.44 -9.19
C ALA A 5 -1.08 10.85 -9.39
N ARG A 6 -0.02 11.24 -8.67
CA ARG A 6 0.45 12.64 -8.65
C ARG A 6 1.33 12.94 -9.85
N GLN A 7 1.00 13.99 -10.61
CA GLN A 7 1.76 14.41 -11.81
C GLN A 7 3.27 14.60 -11.55
N ALA A 8 3.68 15.03 -10.35
CA ALA A 8 5.10 15.18 -10.02
C ALA A 8 5.89 13.86 -9.98
N ASN A 9 5.19 12.73 -9.89
CA ASN A 9 5.76 11.40 -9.99
C ASN A 9 5.69 10.82 -11.41
N HIS A 10 5.21 11.63 -12.37
CA HIS A 10 5.13 11.35 -13.80
C HIS A 10 6.01 12.34 -14.58
N PRO A 11 7.36 12.23 -14.48
CA PRO A 11 8.29 13.20 -15.06
C PRO A 11 8.22 13.29 -16.59
N PHE A 12 7.95 12.19 -17.30
CA PHE A 12 7.88 12.11 -18.75
C PHE A 12 6.55 12.64 -19.30
N THR A 13 5.44 12.43 -18.60
CA THR A 13 4.15 13.09 -18.90
C THR A 13 4.27 14.61 -18.99
N GLN A 14 5.18 15.22 -18.23
CA GLN A 14 5.40 16.68 -18.27
C GLN A 14 6.26 17.14 -19.45
N LEU A 15 7.03 16.23 -20.04
CA LEU A 15 8.00 16.53 -21.09
C LEU A 15 7.49 16.16 -22.48
N PHE A 16 6.69 15.09 -22.57
CA PHE A 16 6.25 14.52 -23.82
C PHE A 16 4.74 14.47 -23.89
N GLN A 17 4.22 14.66 -25.10
CA GLN A 17 2.83 14.38 -25.43
C GLN A 17 2.76 13.05 -26.19
N PRO A 18 1.70 12.24 -26.01
CA PRO A 18 1.57 10.97 -26.73
C PRO A 18 1.75 11.11 -28.26
N LYS A 19 1.27 12.21 -28.85
CA LYS A 19 1.43 12.49 -30.29
C LYS A 19 2.90 12.52 -30.78
N ASP A 20 3.85 12.83 -29.90
CA ASP A 20 5.27 12.90 -30.24
C ASP A 20 5.84 11.50 -30.59
N PHE A 21 5.16 10.45 -30.15
CA PHE A 21 5.52 9.05 -30.41
C PHE A 21 4.53 8.33 -31.35
N ALA A 22 3.59 9.04 -31.96
CA ALA A 22 2.61 8.45 -32.89
C ALA A 22 3.22 7.71 -34.09
N PRO A 23 4.37 8.12 -34.67
CA PRO A 23 4.96 7.42 -35.81
C PRO A 23 5.65 6.08 -35.50
N LEU A 24 5.79 5.70 -34.22
CA LEU A 24 6.47 4.45 -33.84
C LEU A 24 5.58 3.23 -34.11
N ASP A 25 6.20 2.08 -34.43
CA ASP A 25 5.51 0.81 -34.56
C ASP A 25 5.44 0.07 -33.21
N TYR A 26 4.22 -0.17 -32.72
CA TYR A 26 3.93 -0.83 -31.45
C TYR A 26 3.51 -2.31 -31.62
N SER A 27 3.37 -2.79 -32.86
CA SER A 27 2.82 -4.13 -33.16
C SER A 27 3.68 -5.26 -32.58
N ALA A 28 5.00 -5.08 -32.59
CA ALA A 28 5.97 -6.04 -32.04
C ALA A 28 6.18 -5.93 -30.52
N LEU A 29 5.70 -4.86 -29.87
CA LEU A 29 5.97 -4.60 -28.45
C LEU A 29 4.99 -5.36 -27.53
N LYS A 30 5.50 -6.14 -26.58
CA LYS A 30 4.64 -6.97 -25.71
C LYS A 30 3.83 -6.18 -24.69
N LEU A 31 4.42 -5.14 -24.09
CA LEU A 31 3.79 -4.37 -23.01
C LEU A 31 3.05 -3.14 -23.55
N VAL A 32 3.70 -2.32 -24.36
CA VAL A 32 3.20 -1.00 -24.77
C VAL A 32 2.56 -1.11 -26.15
N ARG A 33 1.27 -0.74 -26.30
CA ARG A 33 0.54 -0.83 -27.57
C ARG A 33 0.16 0.51 -28.18
N THR A 34 0.28 1.60 -27.41
CA THR A 34 -0.05 2.95 -27.89
C THR A 34 0.99 3.97 -27.39
N PRO A 35 1.02 5.17 -27.98
CA PRO A 35 1.88 6.25 -27.49
C PRO A 35 1.60 6.67 -26.04
N GLU A 36 0.34 6.64 -25.60
CA GLU A 36 -0.03 6.92 -24.21
C GLU A 36 0.59 5.89 -23.24
N ALA A 37 0.52 4.61 -23.60
CA ALA A 37 1.17 3.55 -22.81
C ALA A 37 2.69 3.68 -22.81
N LEU A 38 3.30 4.26 -23.84
CA LEU A 38 4.74 4.51 -23.86
C LEU A 38 5.13 5.57 -22.83
N VAL A 39 4.40 6.69 -22.79
CA VAL A 39 4.63 7.75 -21.79
C VAL A 39 4.42 7.21 -20.38
N GLU A 40 3.32 6.49 -20.14
CA GLU A 40 3.06 5.84 -18.84
C GLU A 40 4.16 4.83 -18.48
N ARG A 41 4.68 4.07 -19.44
CA ARG A 41 5.78 3.13 -19.20
C ARG A 41 7.07 3.85 -18.81
N LEU A 42 7.37 5.00 -19.45
CA LEU A 42 8.53 5.82 -19.11
C LEU A 42 8.39 6.41 -17.71
N ASP A 43 7.21 6.93 -17.37
CA ASP A 43 6.91 7.43 -16.03
C ASP A 43 7.05 6.33 -14.98
N ASN A 44 6.40 5.20 -15.20
CA ASN A 44 6.48 4.05 -14.30
C ASN A 44 7.90 3.49 -14.18
N GLY A 45 8.72 3.60 -15.24
CA GLY A 45 10.12 3.19 -15.25
C GLY A 45 11.09 4.19 -14.60
N ALA A 46 10.64 5.42 -14.33
CA ALA A 46 11.46 6.43 -13.66
C ALA A 46 11.66 6.10 -12.17
N CYS A 47 12.70 6.69 -11.57
CA CYS A 47 12.92 6.57 -10.12
C CYS A 47 11.67 7.05 -9.35
N GLN A 48 11.11 8.18 -9.75
CA GLN A 48 9.94 8.78 -9.11
C GLN A 48 8.69 7.91 -9.29
N GLY A 49 8.39 7.44 -10.51
CA GLY A 49 7.18 6.67 -10.76
C GLY A 49 7.23 5.27 -10.13
N CYS A 50 8.34 4.55 -10.29
CA CYS A 50 8.50 3.21 -9.72
C CYS A 50 8.40 3.24 -8.18
N HIS A 51 9.07 4.19 -7.53
CA HIS A 51 8.98 4.37 -6.08
C HIS A 51 7.58 4.79 -5.61
N GLN A 52 6.68 5.18 -6.49
CA GLN A 52 5.35 5.67 -6.11
C GLN A 52 4.22 4.74 -6.56
N ALA A 53 4.55 3.64 -7.24
CA ALA A 53 3.59 2.68 -7.75
C ALA A 53 3.98 1.24 -7.34
N GLY A 54 3.21 0.67 -6.41
CA GLY A 54 3.44 -0.69 -5.88
C GLY A 54 4.56 -0.82 -4.85
N SER A 55 5.34 0.23 -4.59
CA SER A 55 6.27 0.28 -3.45
C SER A 55 5.53 0.62 -2.14
N THR A 56 6.20 0.45 -1.00
CA THR A 56 5.70 0.95 0.29
C THR A 56 6.47 2.21 0.65
N ALA A 57 5.84 3.38 0.47
CA ALA A 57 6.45 4.70 0.69
C ALA A 57 7.80 4.93 -0.03
N GLY A 58 7.99 4.32 -1.20
CA GLY A 58 9.24 4.42 -1.94
C GLY A 58 10.29 3.38 -1.55
N PHE A 59 9.97 2.38 -0.74
CA PHE A 59 10.93 1.34 -0.38
C PHE A 59 10.52 -0.01 -1.00
N HIS A 60 11.52 -0.77 -1.45
CA HIS A 60 11.37 -2.18 -1.84
C HIS A 60 11.60 -3.11 -0.65
N PHE A 61 12.62 -2.78 0.14
CA PHE A 61 13.00 -3.46 1.36
C PHE A 61 13.01 -2.42 2.48
N ILE A 62 12.18 -2.66 3.48
CA ILE A 62 12.11 -1.85 4.70
C ILE A 62 12.91 -2.54 5.81
N GLY A 63 12.98 -3.87 5.77
CA GLY A 63 13.62 -4.71 6.78
C GLY A 63 12.72 -4.94 7.99
N LEU A 64 12.92 -6.04 8.70
CA LEU A 64 12.19 -6.29 9.93
C LEU A 64 12.87 -5.58 11.10
N ASP A 65 12.06 -5.11 12.03
CA ASP A 65 12.55 -4.47 13.24
C ASP A 65 12.99 -5.50 14.28
N ASP A 66 14.02 -5.15 15.06
CA ASP A 66 14.47 -5.98 16.17
C ASP A 66 13.62 -5.79 17.44
N LYS A 67 14.00 -6.51 18.51
CA LYS A 67 13.30 -6.49 19.80
C LYS A 67 13.48 -5.17 20.58
N THR A 68 14.43 -4.32 20.18
CA THR A 68 14.70 -3.01 20.81
C THR A 68 13.84 -1.90 20.20
N THR A 69 13.39 -2.06 18.96
CA THR A 69 12.45 -1.11 18.32
C THR A 69 11.15 -1.01 19.12
N SER A 70 10.64 0.21 19.30
CA SER A 70 9.36 0.44 19.96
C SER A 70 8.24 -0.39 19.33
N PRO A 71 7.40 -1.12 20.10
CA PRO A 71 6.29 -1.90 19.57
C PRO A 71 5.31 -1.07 18.72
N LEU A 72 5.25 0.25 18.92
CA LEU A 72 4.44 1.16 18.11
C LEU A 72 5.00 1.43 16.71
N ASN A 73 6.23 1.02 16.45
CA ASN A 73 6.96 1.26 15.20
C ASN A 73 7.32 -0.02 14.44
N ARG A 74 7.08 -1.19 15.03
CA ARG A 74 7.45 -2.48 14.44
C ARG A 74 6.57 -2.81 13.25
N ILE A 75 7.18 -3.23 12.16
CA ILE A 75 6.47 -3.72 10.97
C ILE A 75 6.43 -5.24 10.94
N GLU A 76 5.30 -5.77 10.47
CA GLU A 76 5.10 -7.21 10.30
C GLU A 76 5.64 -7.68 8.94
N VAL A 77 5.60 -6.80 7.94
CA VAL A 77 6.03 -7.10 6.57
C VAL A 77 7.15 -6.15 6.18
N GLY A 78 8.35 -6.69 6.00
CA GLY A 78 9.57 -5.93 5.70
C GLY A 78 9.83 -5.65 4.23
N ILE A 79 8.90 -6.02 3.33
CA ILE A 79 9.05 -5.87 1.88
C ILE A 79 7.81 -5.19 1.28
N SER A 80 7.98 -4.56 0.13
CA SER A 80 6.85 -3.97 -0.60
C SER A 80 6.11 -5.00 -1.46
N PRO A 81 4.84 -4.71 -1.83
CA PRO A 81 4.11 -5.50 -2.82
C PRO A 81 4.86 -5.66 -4.14
N HIS A 82 5.53 -4.60 -4.61
CA HIS A 82 6.36 -4.65 -5.80
C HIS A 82 7.52 -5.65 -5.68
N LEU A 83 8.25 -5.63 -4.56
CA LEU A 83 9.34 -6.59 -4.36
C LEU A 83 8.79 -8.01 -4.30
N HIS A 84 7.67 -8.22 -3.58
CA HIS A 84 6.99 -9.51 -3.53
C HIS A 84 6.62 -10.02 -4.93
N ALA A 85 5.98 -9.19 -5.76
CA ALA A 85 5.61 -9.54 -7.13
C ALA A 85 6.83 -9.80 -8.05
N GLU A 86 7.98 -9.17 -7.78
CA GLU A 86 9.22 -9.36 -8.52
C GLU A 86 10.01 -10.62 -8.13
N ILE A 87 9.79 -11.20 -6.94
CA ILE A 87 10.54 -12.39 -6.47
C ILE A 87 10.43 -13.57 -7.45
N PRO A 88 9.22 -13.98 -7.90
CA PRO A 88 9.09 -15.09 -8.86
C PRO A 88 9.83 -14.84 -10.18
N ARG A 89 9.82 -13.60 -10.68
CA ARG A 89 10.55 -13.21 -11.91
C ARG A 89 12.05 -13.35 -11.73
N ARG A 90 12.57 -12.90 -10.58
CA ARG A 90 14.00 -12.97 -10.24
C ARG A 90 14.46 -14.41 -10.09
N GLN A 91 13.66 -15.25 -9.43
CA GLN A 91 13.94 -16.69 -9.32
C GLN A 91 14.00 -17.37 -10.70
N ALA A 92 13.00 -17.13 -11.56
CA ALA A 92 12.98 -17.67 -12.91
C ALA A 92 14.16 -17.17 -13.77
N TRP A 93 14.53 -15.89 -13.64
CA TRP A 93 15.70 -15.33 -14.33
C TRP A 93 17.00 -16.02 -13.89
N LEU A 94 17.21 -16.18 -12.59
CA LEU A 94 18.41 -16.82 -12.04
C LEU A 94 18.50 -18.29 -12.46
N ALA A 95 17.39 -19.03 -12.41
CA ALA A 95 17.32 -20.40 -12.87
C ALA A 95 17.70 -20.53 -14.36
N ALA A 96 17.09 -19.72 -15.23
CA ALA A 96 17.42 -19.73 -16.66
C ALA A 96 18.90 -19.41 -16.92
N THR A 97 19.44 -18.42 -16.21
CA THR A 97 20.86 -18.03 -16.32
C THR A 97 21.79 -19.16 -15.86
N ALA A 98 21.48 -19.82 -14.74
CA ALA A 98 22.24 -20.94 -14.22
C ALA A 98 22.23 -22.16 -15.16
N GLU A 99 21.13 -22.35 -15.90
CA GLU A 99 20.98 -23.41 -16.91
C GLU A 99 21.56 -23.04 -18.30
N GLY A 100 22.18 -21.85 -18.45
CA GLY A 100 22.70 -21.39 -19.74
C GLY A 100 21.62 -21.03 -20.76
N LYS A 101 20.38 -20.83 -20.32
CA LYS A 101 19.23 -20.42 -21.16
C LYS A 101 19.09 -18.91 -21.17
N GLN A 102 18.47 -18.37 -22.22
CA GLN A 102 18.11 -16.94 -22.23
C GLN A 102 16.98 -16.69 -21.23
N PRO A 103 17.18 -15.81 -20.22
CA PRO A 103 16.12 -15.46 -19.28
C PRO A 103 15.07 -14.58 -19.95
N ASN A 104 13.82 -14.69 -19.49
CA ASN A 104 12.72 -13.84 -19.93
C ASN A 104 13.01 -12.37 -19.60
N ARG A 105 13.10 -11.52 -20.63
CA ARG A 105 13.47 -10.10 -20.50
C ARG A 105 12.29 -9.17 -20.27
N PHE A 106 11.07 -9.69 -20.30
CA PHE A 106 9.88 -8.90 -20.08
C PHE A 106 9.89 -8.25 -18.69
N ARG A 107 9.55 -6.96 -18.64
CA ARG A 107 9.44 -6.17 -17.42
C ARG A 107 8.03 -5.61 -17.32
N PRO A 108 7.25 -6.00 -16.30
CA PRO A 108 5.89 -5.51 -16.14
C PRO A 108 5.89 -4.06 -15.63
N LEU A 109 4.70 -3.45 -15.53
CA LEU A 109 4.54 -2.23 -14.76
C LEU A 109 4.85 -2.53 -13.29
N SER A 110 5.43 -1.57 -12.56
CA SER A 110 5.87 -1.80 -11.17
C SER A 110 4.73 -2.15 -10.21
N PHE A 111 3.51 -1.78 -10.55
CA PHE A 111 2.31 -2.06 -9.77
C PHE A 111 1.54 -3.31 -10.23
N ALA A 112 2.12 -4.11 -11.14
CA ALA A 112 1.52 -5.38 -11.54
C ALA A 112 1.50 -6.39 -10.37
N PRO A 113 0.49 -7.26 -10.30
CA PRO A 113 0.47 -8.37 -9.34
C PRO A 113 1.57 -9.39 -9.67
N PRO A 114 1.82 -10.36 -8.77
CA PRO A 114 2.68 -11.50 -9.06
C PRO A 114 2.28 -12.19 -10.37
N ALA A 115 3.23 -12.84 -11.02
CA ALA A 115 2.98 -13.58 -12.25
C ALA A 115 3.76 -14.90 -12.26
N VAL A 116 3.29 -15.84 -13.06
CA VAL A 116 4.05 -17.05 -13.40
C VAL A 116 5.05 -16.70 -14.50
N TRP A 117 6.32 -17.04 -14.26
CA TRP A 117 7.42 -16.74 -15.17
C TRP A 117 8.02 -18.03 -15.73
N THR A 118 8.02 -18.12 -17.06
CA THR A 118 8.68 -19.21 -17.79
C THR A 118 9.65 -18.65 -18.82
N ASN A 119 10.45 -19.53 -19.43
CA ASN A 119 11.42 -19.18 -20.48
C ASN A 119 10.75 -18.70 -21.78
N ALA A 120 9.43 -18.89 -21.92
CA ALA A 120 8.68 -18.65 -23.16
C ALA A 120 8.33 -17.17 -23.40
N ASP A 121 9.00 -16.24 -22.71
CA ASP A 121 8.87 -14.82 -22.99
C ASP A 121 7.41 -14.30 -22.79
N ALA A 122 6.60 -15.12 -22.12
CA ALA A 122 5.20 -14.95 -21.76
C ALA A 122 5.11 -14.61 -20.26
N VAL A 123 4.13 -13.80 -19.91
CA VAL A 123 3.79 -13.43 -18.54
C VAL A 123 2.34 -13.84 -18.30
N ASP A 124 2.11 -14.61 -17.25
CA ASP A 124 0.76 -14.97 -16.81
C ASP A 124 0.53 -14.35 -15.44
N TYR A 125 -0.09 -13.17 -15.43
CA TYR A 125 -0.34 -12.43 -14.20
C TYR A 125 -1.35 -13.19 -13.34
N ALA A 126 -1.02 -13.38 -12.07
CA ALA A 126 -2.02 -13.72 -11.08
C ALA A 126 -3.09 -12.62 -11.06
N PRO A 127 -4.35 -12.96 -10.76
CA PRO A 127 -5.35 -11.94 -10.57
C PRO A 127 -4.97 -10.99 -9.42
N ALA A 128 -5.31 -9.71 -9.57
CA ALA A 128 -5.04 -8.71 -8.55
C ALA A 128 -6.00 -8.89 -7.37
N GLU A 129 -5.43 -8.98 -6.17
CA GLU A 129 -6.18 -9.12 -4.93
C GLU A 129 -6.83 -7.81 -4.49
N MET A 130 -7.61 -7.89 -3.42
CA MET A 130 -8.28 -6.75 -2.82
C MET A 130 -7.33 -5.59 -2.52
N ALA A 131 -7.74 -4.38 -2.91
CA ALA A 131 -6.98 -3.13 -2.84
C ALA A 131 -5.68 -3.08 -3.67
N MET A 132 -5.32 -4.14 -4.41
CA MET A 132 -4.22 -4.06 -5.37
C MET A 132 -4.60 -3.17 -6.56
N PRO A 133 -3.60 -2.53 -7.21
CA PRO A 133 -3.84 -1.72 -8.40
C PRO A 133 -4.43 -2.51 -9.56
N CYS A 134 -5.30 -1.86 -10.33
CA CYS A 134 -5.86 -2.39 -11.56
C CYS A 134 -5.89 -1.29 -12.63
N LEU A 135 -6.04 -1.69 -13.89
CA LEU A 135 -6.22 -0.77 -15.00
C LEU A 135 -7.69 -0.76 -15.40
N MET A 136 -8.27 0.44 -15.53
CA MET A 136 -9.60 0.58 -16.11
C MET A 136 -9.59 0.06 -17.56
N PRO A 137 -10.70 -0.46 -18.11
CA PRO A 137 -10.71 -1.07 -19.45
C PRO A 137 -10.10 -0.19 -20.55
N GLU A 138 -10.36 1.12 -20.51
CA GLU A 138 -9.79 2.09 -21.45
C GLU A 138 -8.28 2.29 -21.32
N ASP A 139 -7.73 2.12 -20.12
CA ASP A 139 -6.30 2.21 -19.84
C ASP A 139 -5.63 0.86 -20.17
N ALA A 140 -6.26 -0.25 -19.80
CA ALA A 140 -5.81 -1.61 -20.09
C ALA A 140 -5.68 -1.87 -21.60
N ALA A 141 -6.59 -1.33 -22.42
CA ALA A 141 -6.54 -1.45 -23.87
C ALA A 141 -5.28 -0.82 -24.52
N ARG A 142 -4.57 0.05 -23.79
CA ARG A 142 -3.30 0.66 -24.25
C ARG A 142 -2.09 -0.25 -24.03
N PHE A 143 -2.25 -1.31 -23.26
CA PHE A 143 -1.20 -2.28 -22.93
C PHE A 143 -1.50 -3.66 -23.53
N GLY A 144 -0.44 -4.43 -23.79
CA GLY A 144 -0.54 -5.74 -24.43
C GLY A 144 -0.76 -6.89 -23.45
N ALA A 145 -0.15 -6.82 -22.27
CA ALA A 145 -0.31 -7.81 -21.22
C ALA A 145 -0.84 -7.11 -19.95
N THR A 146 -1.99 -7.54 -19.46
CA THR A 146 -2.71 -6.93 -18.34
C THR A 146 -3.27 -8.02 -17.41
N TRP A 147 -3.82 -7.60 -16.28
CA TRP A 147 -4.44 -8.46 -15.27
C TRP A 147 -5.85 -7.98 -14.95
N GLN A 148 -6.62 -8.82 -14.26
CA GLN A 148 -7.97 -8.52 -13.81
C GLN A 148 -8.06 -8.62 -12.29
N CYS A 149 -9.09 -8.00 -11.74
CA CYS A 149 -9.44 -8.14 -10.33
C CYS A 149 -10.07 -9.51 -10.05
N ASP A 150 -9.89 -10.03 -8.83
CA ASP A 150 -10.48 -11.29 -8.37
C ASP A 150 -11.15 -11.17 -7.00
N GLY A 151 -11.59 -12.29 -6.40
CA GLY A 151 -12.20 -12.32 -5.07
C GLY A 151 -13.59 -11.67 -5.02
N GLY A 152 -14.23 -11.49 -6.18
CA GLY A 152 -15.48 -10.75 -6.32
C GLY A 152 -15.31 -9.23 -6.20
N THR A 153 -14.09 -8.71 -6.41
CA THR A 153 -13.81 -7.27 -6.49
C THR A 153 -13.96 -6.76 -7.93
N VAL A 154 -14.11 -5.45 -8.06
CA VAL A 154 -14.25 -4.72 -9.33
C VAL A 154 -13.21 -3.61 -9.40
N CYS A 155 -12.65 -3.41 -10.59
CA CYS A 155 -11.68 -2.33 -10.81
C CYS A 155 -12.38 -0.98 -10.65
N THR A 156 -12.07 -0.28 -9.57
CA THR A 156 -12.76 0.95 -9.16
C THR A 156 -11.78 2.13 -9.17
N PRO A 157 -12.09 3.22 -9.90
CA PRO A 157 -11.24 4.40 -9.91
C PRO A 157 -11.39 5.16 -8.59
N LEU A 158 -10.26 5.46 -7.96
CA LEU A 158 -10.20 6.24 -6.72
C LEU A 158 -9.89 7.71 -6.99
N ALA A 159 -8.97 7.99 -7.91
CA ALA A 159 -8.58 9.34 -8.23
C ALA A 159 -8.15 9.51 -9.69
N THR A 160 -8.37 10.72 -10.18
CA THR A 160 -7.71 11.25 -11.39
C THR A 160 -6.81 12.41 -11.01
N ALA A 161 -5.84 12.75 -11.86
CA ALA A 161 -5.01 13.94 -11.65
C ALA A 161 -4.85 14.72 -12.95
N SER A 162 -4.74 16.04 -12.83
CA SER A 162 -4.46 16.91 -13.97
C SER A 162 -3.16 16.50 -14.64
N GLY A 163 -3.24 16.23 -15.94
CA GLY A 163 -2.10 15.84 -16.78
C GLY A 163 -1.74 14.36 -16.76
N VAL A 164 -2.29 13.54 -15.88
CA VAL A 164 -1.98 12.09 -15.82
C VAL A 164 -3.02 11.30 -16.62
N HIS A 165 -2.55 10.39 -17.48
CA HIS A 165 -3.40 9.67 -18.45
C HIS A 165 -4.04 8.39 -17.89
N THR A 166 -3.35 7.67 -17.01
CA THR A 166 -3.85 6.46 -16.37
C THR A 166 -4.57 6.80 -15.07
N LYS A 167 -5.78 6.28 -14.88
CA LYS A 167 -6.52 6.49 -13.63
C LYS A 167 -5.89 5.68 -12.50
N LEU A 168 -5.87 6.24 -11.29
CA LEU A 168 -5.60 5.43 -10.11
C LEU A 168 -6.83 4.59 -9.80
N ALA A 169 -6.76 3.30 -10.09
CA ALA A 169 -7.82 2.34 -9.81
C ALA A 169 -7.29 1.14 -9.01
N GLN A 170 -8.19 0.55 -8.22
CA GLN A 170 -7.90 -0.61 -7.37
C GLN A 170 -9.01 -1.64 -7.45
N CYS A 171 -8.67 -2.89 -7.16
CA CYS A 171 -9.61 -3.99 -7.03
C CYS A 171 -10.38 -3.87 -5.71
N LEU A 172 -11.60 -3.31 -5.77
CA LEU A 172 -12.40 -2.99 -4.59
C LEU A 172 -13.69 -3.78 -4.54
N LEU A 173 -14.26 -3.93 -3.34
CA LEU A 173 -15.57 -4.53 -3.18
C LEU A 173 -16.61 -3.72 -3.97
N PRO A 174 -17.58 -4.39 -4.63
CA PRO A 174 -18.67 -3.71 -5.29
C PRO A 174 -19.49 -2.91 -4.29
N LYS A 175 -20.23 -1.93 -4.81
CA LYS A 175 -21.18 -1.15 -4.02
C LYS A 175 -22.13 -2.10 -3.26
N ASP A 176 -22.37 -1.79 -1.99
CA ASP A 176 -23.28 -2.54 -1.09
C ASP A 176 -22.82 -3.98 -0.74
N SER A 177 -21.54 -4.32 -0.94
CA SER A 177 -21.02 -5.61 -0.52
C SER A 177 -21.15 -5.85 0.99
N GLU A 178 -21.73 -7.00 1.37
CA GLU A 178 -21.78 -7.48 2.76
C GLU A 178 -20.40 -7.83 3.34
N LYS A 179 -19.37 -7.94 2.48
CA LYS A 179 -17.99 -8.25 2.87
C LYS A 179 -17.18 -7.01 3.27
N MET A 180 -17.84 -5.88 3.48
CA MET A 180 -17.21 -4.61 3.87
C MET A 180 -16.33 -4.79 5.11
N PHE A 181 -15.22 -4.05 5.16
CA PHE A 181 -14.24 -4.10 6.24
C PHE A 181 -13.59 -2.74 6.46
N SER A 182 -12.99 -2.55 7.64
CA SER A 182 -12.31 -1.31 8.00
C SER A 182 -11.02 -1.15 7.21
N GLY A 183 -10.83 0.02 6.60
CA GLY A 183 -9.71 0.30 5.70
C GLY A 183 -10.01 0.20 4.21
N HIS A 184 -11.17 -0.36 3.84
CA HIS A 184 -11.66 -0.22 2.48
C HIS A 184 -11.80 1.27 2.11
N PRO A 185 -11.29 1.73 0.96
CA PRO A 185 -11.53 3.08 0.50
C PRO A 185 -13.04 3.33 0.35
N CYS A 186 -13.47 4.56 0.59
CA CYS A 186 -14.89 4.90 0.56
C CYS A 186 -15.18 6.18 -0.22
N LEU A 187 -14.15 6.89 -0.68
CA LEU A 187 -14.26 8.17 -1.40
C LEU A 187 -13.55 8.11 -2.75
N THR A 188 -14.09 8.87 -3.69
CA THR A 188 -13.43 9.20 -4.96
C THR A 188 -13.11 10.69 -5.00
N GLY A 189 -12.19 11.08 -5.90
CA GLY A 189 -11.84 12.49 -6.07
C GLY A 189 -10.93 12.76 -7.26
N SER A 190 -10.44 13.99 -7.30
CA SER A 190 -9.46 14.45 -8.29
C SER A 190 -8.35 15.25 -7.62
N ILE A 191 -7.15 15.16 -8.19
CA ILE A 191 -5.97 15.90 -7.76
C ILE A 191 -5.71 17.01 -8.77
N ALA A 192 -5.83 18.26 -8.31
CA ALA A 192 -5.34 19.42 -9.03
C ALA A 192 -3.85 19.59 -8.74
N SER A 193 -3.02 19.33 -9.75
CA SER A 193 -1.57 19.38 -9.64
C SER A 193 -1.05 20.81 -9.59
N ASN A 194 -0.09 21.09 -8.71
CA ASN A 194 0.65 22.35 -8.70
C ASN A 194 2.08 22.11 -9.24
N ALA A 195 2.30 22.47 -10.52
CA ALA A 195 3.56 22.21 -11.19
C ALA A 195 4.78 22.92 -10.53
N VAL A 196 4.59 24.11 -9.96
CA VAL A 196 5.68 24.87 -9.33
C VAL A 196 5.99 24.33 -7.93
N GLN A 197 4.96 23.92 -7.20
CA GLN A 197 5.07 23.41 -5.83
C GLN A 197 4.22 22.15 -5.67
N PRO A 198 4.69 20.99 -6.13
CA PRO A 198 3.90 19.77 -6.09
C PRO A 198 3.38 19.39 -4.71
N PHE A 199 4.11 19.71 -3.64
CA PHE A 199 3.64 19.48 -2.27
C PHE A 199 2.35 20.25 -1.91
N ASN A 200 1.95 21.21 -2.74
CA ASN A 200 0.69 21.96 -2.64
C ASN A 200 -0.42 21.43 -3.55
N ASP A 201 -0.29 20.23 -4.13
CA ASP A 201 -1.37 19.54 -4.83
C ASP A 201 -2.67 19.55 -3.99
N ARG A 202 -3.81 19.73 -4.64
CA ARG A 202 -5.12 19.79 -3.97
C ARG A 202 -6.00 18.61 -4.37
N TYR A 203 -6.35 17.78 -3.39
CA TYR A 203 -7.33 16.73 -3.57
C TYR A 203 -8.74 17.25 -3.28
N SER A 204 -9.63 17.12 -4.26
CA SER A 204 -11.05 17.45 -4.16
C SER A 204 -11.87 16.17 -4.20
N ARG A 205 -12.68 15.92 -3.17
CA ARG A 205 -13.59 14.77 -3.13
C ARG A 205 -14.71 14.98 -4.16
N SER A 206 -14.96 13.97 -4.99
CA SER A 206 -16.06 13.95 -5.96
C SER A 206 -17.23 13.07 -5.51
N GLY A 207 -16.99 12.07 -4.66
CA GLY A 207 -18.07 11.19 -4.18
C GLY A 207 -17.69 10.31 -3.00
N GLN A 208 -18.71 9.63 -2.46
CA GLN A 208 -18.60 8.54 -1.50
C GLN A 208 -19.33 7.32 -2.08
N PHE A 209 -18.69 6.16 -2.08
CA PHE A 209 -19.22 4.94 -2.70
C PHE A 209 -19.37 3.76 -1.74
N ALA A 210 -18.86 3.87 -0.51
CA ALA A 210 -18.96 2.85 0.52
C ALA A 210 -19.08 3.47 1.93
N ALA A 211 -19.36 2.62 2.93
CA ALA A 211 -19.36 2.98 4.36
C ALA A 211 -20.27 4.18 4.70
N PHE A 212 -21.56 4.03 4.42
CA PHE A 212 -22.57 5.09 4.55
C PHE A 212 -23.16 5.27 5.94
N ALA A 213 -22.69 4.53 6.97
CA ALA A 213 -23.19 4.73 8.32
C ALA A 213 -22.91 6.18 8.77
N PRO A 214 -23.90 6.88 9.36
CA PRO A 214 -23.77 8.29 9.73
C PRO A 214 -22.74 8.48 10.85
N ASP A 215 -22.63 7.50 11.73
CA ASP A 215 -21.80 7.56 12.93
C ASP A 215 -20.92 6.32 13.08
N VAL A 216 -19.87 6.48 13.88
CA VAL A 216 -19.01 5.36 14.28
C VAL A 216 -19.81 4.41 15.16
N SER A 217 -19.85 3.13 14.78
CA SER A 217 -20.44 2.06 15.57
C SER A 217 -19.48 0.87 15.66
N ARG A 218 -19.88 -0.22 16.31
CA ARG A 218 -19.11 -1.48 16.35
C ARG A 218 -19.45 -2.44 15.21
N THR A 219 -20.52 -2.19 14.46
CA THR A 219 -21.10 -3.14 13.49
C THR A 219 -21.23 -2.56 12.08
N ALA A 220 -21.59 -1.28 11.97
CA ALA A 220 -21.74 -0.57 10.71
C ALA A 220 -20.52 0.33 10.41
N TYR A 221 -20.16 0.42 9.14
CA TYR A 221 -19.00 1.17 8.66
C TYR A 221 -19.38 2.60 8.29
N THR A 222 -18.67 3.56 8.88
CA THR A 222 -18.71 4.98 8.49
C THR A 222 -17.44 5.35 7.72
N CYS A 223 -17.57 6.24 6.73
CA CYS A 223 -16.45 6.70 5.94
C CYS A 223 -15.72 7.85 6.64
N ARG A 224 -14.49 7.61 7.12
CA ARG A 224 -13.65 8.64 7.72
C ARG A 224 -13.00 9.49 6.63
N PRO A 225 -12.97 10.83 6.78
CA PRO A 225 -12.50 11.75 5.74
C PRO A 225 -10.97 11.70 5.57
N PRO A 226 -10.46 12.17 4.40
CA PRO A 226 -9.04 12.09 4.03
C PRO A 226 -8.20 13.20 4.69
N LYS A 227 -8.43 13.51 5.97
CA LYS A 227 -7.75 14.60 6.69
C LYS A 227 -6.42 14.18 7.32
N ILE A 228 -6.17 12.88 7.48
CA ILE A 228 -5.00 12.31 8.16
C ILE A 228 -4.05 11.59 7.19
N GLY A 229 -3.93 12.11 5.96
CA GLY A 229 -3.02 11.55 4.97
C GLY A 229 -3.52 10.30 4.24
N VAL A 230 -4.80 9.92 4.34
CA VAL A 230 -5.40 8.76 3.64
C VAL A 230 -6.37 9.20 2.53
N PRO A 231 -5.88 9.58 1.34
CA PRO A 231 -6.72 9.94 0.23
C PRO A 231 -7.55 8.70 -0.18
N GLY A 232 -8.78 8.94 -0.65
CA GLY A 232 -9.81 7.88 -0.81
C GLY A 232 -10.60 7.56 0.47
N GLY A 233 -10.27 8.16 1.61
CA GLY A 233 -10.95 7.91 2.89
C GLY A 233 -10.73 6.49 3.40
N ILE A 234 -11.35 6.19 4.54
CA ILE A 234 -11.27 4.88 5.18
C ILE A 234 -12.61 4.49 5.79
N ALA A 235 -13.20 3.40 5.29
CA ALA A 235 -14.30 2.72 5.97
C ALA A 235 -13.85 2.32 7.38
N TYR A 236 -14.69 2.53 8.39
CA TYR A 236 -14.31 2.27 9.77
C TYR A 236 -15.49 1.86 10.63
N ARG A 237 -15.29 0.82 11.42
CA ARG A 237 -16.07 0.51 12.62
C ARG A 237 -15.11 0.33 13.81
N GLY A 238 -15.59 0.57 15.02
CA GLY A 238 -14.84 0.24 16.23
C GLY A 238 -14.76 -1.27 16.47
N CYS A 239 -13.74 -1.72 17.18
CA CYS A 239 -13.66 -3.12 17.60
C CYS A 239 -14.79 -3.47 18.58
N ASP A 240 -15.39 -4.63 18.38
CA ASP A 240 -16.14 -5.32 19.44
C ASP A 240 -15.22 -6.23 20.27
N ASP A 241 -15.79 -6.96 21.22
CA ASP A 241 -15.02 -7.82 22.13
C ASP A 241 -14.47 -9.06 21.38
N LYS A 242 -15.19 -9.57 20.37
CA LYS A 242 -14.72 -10.70 19.54
C LYS A 242 -13.54 -10.31 18.67
N ASP A 243 -13.55 -9.09 18.13
CA ASP A 243 -12.44 -8.53 17.36
C ASP A 243 -11.19 -8.38 18.27
N ARG A 244 -11.39 -7.91 19.51
CA ARG A 244 -10.31 -7.74 20.49
C ARG A 244 -9.65 -9.07 20.87
N ASP A 245 -10.44 -10.13 20.96
CA ASP A 245 -10.01 -11.49 21.28
C ASP A 245 -9.53 -12.29 20.06
N PHE A 246 -9.51 -11.66 18.88
CA PHE A 246 -9.17 -12.26 17.59
C PHE A 246 -9.98 -13.52 17.26
N ALA A 247 -11.26 -13.55 17.65
CA ALA A 247 -12.10 -14.75 17.55
C ALA A 247 -12.33 -15.25 16.10
N ALA A 248 -12.22 -14.35 15.13
CA ALA A 248 -12.37 -14.66 13.70
C ALA A 248 -11.12 -15.34 13.09
N PHE A 249 -9.95 -15.19 13.72
CA PHE A 249 -8.69 -15.74 13.21
C PHE A 249 -8.55 -17.19 13.66
N LYS A 250 -8.68 -18.12 12.72
CA LYS A 250 -8.67 -19.56 12.95
C LYS A 250 -7.68 -20.25 12.02
N ALA A 251 -6.90 -21.18 12.55
CA ALA A 251 -5.99 -21.99 11.75
C ALA A 251 -6.73 -22.71 10.61
N GLY A 252 -6.14 -22.71 9.42
CA GLY A 252 -6.71 -23.35 8.22
C GLY A 252 -7.93 -22.65 7.64
N LYS A 253 -8.30 -21.45 8.10
CA LYS A 253 -9.33 -20.60 7.49
C LYS A 253 -8.68 -19.39 6.82
N PRO A 254 -9.30 -18.83 5.76
CA PRO A 254 -8.82 -17.58 5.16
C PRO A 254 -8.68 -16.49 6.21
N MET A 255 -7.64 -15.68 6.08
CA MET A 255 -7.42 -14.53 6.95
C MET A 255 -8.59 -13.53 6.79
N PRO A 256 -9.24 -13.09 7.88
CA PRO A 256 -10.19 -11.99 7.84
C PRO A 256 -9.57 -10.72 7.27
N ASN A 257 -10.33 -9.94 6.49
CA ASN A 257 -9.85 -8.69 5.88
C ASN A 257 -9.55 -7.57 6.89
N GLU A 258 -10.09 -7.65 8.12
CA GLU A 258 -9.82 -6.67 9.16
C GLU A 258 -9.41 -7.32 10.48
N ILE A 259 -8.64 -6.56 11.24
CA ILE A 259 -8.11 -6.91 12.55
C ILE A 259 -8.22 -5.70 13.48
N CYS A 260 -8.46 -5.96 14.76
CA CYS A 260 -8.49 -4.93 15.77
C CYS A 260 -7.07 -4.47 16.12
N GLY A 261 -6.51 -3.57 15.32
CA GLY A 261 -5.16 -3.02 15.46
C GLY A 261 -5.09 -1.76 16.32
N LEU A 262 -3.92 -1.13 16.34
CA LEU A 262 -3.73 0.15 17.03
C LEU A 262 -4.29 1.31 16.20
N VAL A 263 -4.88 2.28 16.89
CA VAL A 263 -5.39 3.52 16.29
C VAL A 263 -5.03 4.73 17.16
N GLY A 264 -4.49 5.77 16.52
CA GLY A 264 -4.42 7.11 17.10
C GLY A 264 -5.78 7.80 16.98
N GLY A 265 -6.26 8.39 18.07
CA GLY A 265 -7.43 9.27 18.08
C GLY A 265 -7.03 10.74 18.28
N LYS A 266 -8.01 11.61 18.55
CA LYS A 266 -7.76 13.04 18.85
C LYS A 266 -6.69 13.26 19.94
N LYS A 267 -6.65 12.39 20.96
CA LYS A 267 -5.63 12.44 22.01
C LYS A 267 -4.23 12.18 21.48
N PHE A 268 -4.09 11.32 20.48
CA PHE A 268 -2.83 11.06 19.79
C PHE A 268 -2.40 12.28 18.99
N ASP A 269 -3.30 12.86 18.18
CA ASP A 269 -2.97 14.05 17.39
C ASP A 269 -2.53 15.22 18.30
N ILE A 270 -3.19 15.41 19.44
CA ILE A 270 -2.79 16.41 20.44
C ILE A 270 -1.43 16.06 21.03
N CYS A 271 -1.21 14.79 21.40
CA CYS A 271 0.07 14.31 21.93
C CYS A 271 1.22 14.55 20.94
N VAL A 272 0.98 14.33 19.64
CA VAL A 272 1.96 14.60 18.58
C VAL A 272 2.31 16.09 18.49
N ALA A 273 1.35 16.97 18.71
CA ALA A 273 1.57 18.41 18.63
C ALA A 273 2.34 18.99 19.83
N THR A 274 2.57 18.24 20.91
CA THR A 274 3.21 18.77 22.13
C THR A 274 4.74 18.62 22.17
N ASN A 275 5.35 17.85 21.26
CA ASN A 275 6.77 17.46 21.32
C ASN A 275 7.19 16.76 22.64
N ASN A 276 6.24 16.29 23.46
CA ASN A 276 6.50 15.57 24.72
C ASN A 276 5.71 14.24 24.74
N PHE A 277 6.08 13.37 23.81
CA PHE A 277 5.33 12.16 23.45
C PHE A 277 5.30 11.10 24.56
N ASP A 278 6.43 10.89 25.23
CA ASP A 278 6.61 9.81 26.21
C ASP A 278 5.57 9.85 27.33
N GLN A 279 5.08 11.05 27.68
CA GLN A 279 4.13 11.25 28.76
C GLN A 279 2.67 11.02 28.36
N CYS A 280 2.31 11.14 27.08
CA CYS A 280 0.92 11.10 26.63
C CYS A 280 0.57 9.93 25.70
N LEU A 281 1.58 9.25 25.13
CA LEU A 281 1.39 8.24 24.09
C LEU A 281 0.61 7.01 24.60
N GLY A 282 0.91 6.53 25.81
CA GLY A 282 0.24 5.36 26.40
C GLY A 282 -1.28 5.53 26.59
N GLY A 283 -1.75 6.74 26.90
CA GLY A 283 -3.19 7.05 27.04
C GLY A 283 -3.87 7.50 25.74
N ALA A 284 -3.10 7.67 24.67
CA ALA A 284 -3.56 8.21 23.39
C ALA A 284 -3.80 7.13 22.32
N VAL A 285 -3.14 5.98 22.45
CA VAL A 285 -3.29 4.83 21.56
C VAL A 285 -4.49 3.99 22.01
N ASN A 286 -5.41 3.73 21.09
CA ASN A 286 -6.58 2.88 21.30
C ASN A 286 -6.54 1.68 20.35
N ARG A 287 -7.50 0.76 20.48
CA ARG A 287 -7.74 -0.27 19.47
C ARG A 287 -8.95 0.07 18.59
N GLY A 288 -8.80 -0.14 17.29
CA GLY A 288 -9.82 0.06 16.27
C GLY A 288 -9.59 -0.86 15.09
N ASN A 289 -10.65 -1.23 14.36
CA ASN A 289 -10.50 -2.13 13.24
C ASN A 289 -9.75 -1.45 12.08
N ARG A 290 -8.86 -2.22 11.46
CA ARG A 290 -7.95 -1.86 10.37
C ARG A 290 -7.89 -3.03 9.40
N PRO A 291 -7.42 -2.84 8.15
CA PRO A 291 -7.13 -3.97 7.29
C PRO A 291 -6.11 -4.88 7.97
N ALA A 292 -6.37 -6.18 7.94
CA ALA A 292 -5.34 -7.16 8.27
C ALA A 292 -4.32 -7.20 7.13
N CYS A 293 -3.09 -7.57 7.45
CA CYS A 293 -2.05 -7.77 6.46
C CYS A 293 -1.07 -8.85 6.91
N SER A 294 -0.37 -9.43 5.95
CA SER A 294 0.63 -10.48 6.15
C SER A 294 1.64 -10.46 5.00
N ALA A 295 2.63 -11.36 5.05
CA ALA A 295 3.62 -11.50 3.98
C ALA A 295 3.01 -11.84 2.60
N ASP A 296 1.77 -12.32 2.57
CA ASP A 296 1.03 -12.70 1.35
C ASP A 296 -0.24 -11.86 1.15
N HIS A 297 -0.59 -10.97 2.08
CA HIS A 297 -1.76 -10.09 1.97
C HIS A 297 -1.36 -8.66 2.31
N PHE A 298 -1.09 -7.86 1.28
CA PHE A 298 -0.45 -6.57 1.44
C PHE A 298 -1.42 -5.43 1.69
N CYS A 299 -0.91 -4.41 2.38
CA CYS A 299 -1.59 -3.14 2.49
C CYS A 299 -1.62 -2.40 1.15
N ARG A 300 -2.61 -1.50 1.01
CA ARG A 300 -2.65 -0.48 -0.04
C ARG A 300 -1.36 0.36 -0.03
N GLU A 301 -0.93 0.87 -1.17
CA GLU A 301 0.38 1.54 -1.37
C GLU A 301 0.68 2.74 -0.45
N ASP A 302 -0.32 3.37 0.17
CA ASP A 302 -0.17 4.45 1.15
C ASP A 302 -0.20 4.00 2.62
N TYR A 303 -0.28 2.70 2.87
CA TYR A 303 -0.21 2.05 4.17
C TYR A 303 0.99 1.11 4.25
N MET A 304 1.37 0.78 5.48
CA MET A 304 2.34 -0.27 5.76
C MET A 304 1.79 -1.26 6.78
N CYS A 305 2.28 -2.50 6.72
CA CYS A 305 1.84 -3.55 7.61
C CYS A 305 2.58 -3.46 8.94
N GLN A 306 1.87 -3.00 9.97
CA GLN A 306 2.42 -2.83 11.31
C GLN A 306 2.13 -4.05 12.18
N SER A 307 3.11 -4.46 12.99
CA SER A 307 2.94 -5.52 13.98
C SER A 307 2.08 -5.04 15.14
N LEU A 308 1.32 -5.98 15.71
CA LEU A 308 0.66 -5.77 17.00
C LEU A 308 1.71 -5.80 18.13
N PRO A 309 1.55 -4.99 19.20
CA PRO A 309 2.42 -5.08 20.37
C PRO A 309 2.46 -6.49 20.98
N PRO A 310 3.61 -6.94 21.48
CA PRO A 310 3.78 -8.30 21.99
C PRO A 310 2.94 -8.59 23.24
N ASP A 311 2.54 -7.56 23.98
CA ASP A 311 1.66 -7.62 25.14
C ASP A 311 0.16 -7.59 24.78
N THR A 312 -0.19 -7.56 23.49
CA THR A 312 -1.59 -7.59 23.07
C THR A 312 -2.26 -8.91 23.51
N PRO A 313 -3.35 -8.86 24.29
CA PRO A 313 -4.07 -10.07 24.69
C PRO A 313 -4.50 -10.90 23.48
N GLY A 314 -4.20 -12.20 23.50
CA GLY A 314 -4.57 -13.11 22.41
C GLY A 314 -3.67 -13.08 21.17
N ILE A 315 -2.55 -12.35 21.19
CA ILE A 315 -1.62 -12.19 20.06
C ILE A 315 -1.18 -13.52 19.42
N GLY A 316 -1.08 -14.60 20.20
CA GLY A 316 -0.71 -15.93 19.71
C GLY A 316 -1.66 -16.49 18.63
N LYS A 317 -2.89 -15.97 18.51
CA LYS A 317 -3.86 -16.35 17.46
C LYS A 317 -3.58 -15.71 16.10
N VAL A 318 -2.77 -14.65 16.07
CA VAL A 318 -2.54 -13.80 14.88
C VAL A 318 -1.04 -13.63 14.59
N LYS A 319 -0.24 -14.64 14.88
CA LYS A 319 1.19 -14.67 14.56
C LYS A 319 1.39 -14.53 13.04
N GLY A 320 2.27 -13.62 12.60
CA GLY A 320 2.50 -13.37 11.17
C GLY A 320 1.49 -12.39 10.55
N ILE A 321 0.57 -11.84 11.35
CA ILE A 321 -0.52 -10.98 10.89
C ILE A 321 -0.43 -9.63 11.60
N GLY A 322 -0.32 -8.58 10.79
CA GLY A 322 -0.30 -7.19 11.21
C GLY A 322 -1.58 -6.46 10.87
N PHE A 323 -1.54 -5.14 11.02
CA PHE A 323 -2.60 -4.24 10.61
C PHE A 323 -2.05 -3.11 9.74
N CYS A 324 -2.82 -2.70 8.74
CA CYS A 324 -2.41 -1.61 7.86
C CYS A 324 -2.56 -0.25 8.56
N SER A 325 -1.42 0.42 8.79
CA SER A 325 -1.35 1.79 9.30
C SER A 325 -0.85 2.76 8.22
N PRO A 326 -1.37 4.01 8.16
CA PRO A 326 -0.90 4.96 7.15
C PRO A 326 0.60 5.20 7.33
N THR A 327 1.33 5.20 6.22
CA THR A 327 2.80 5.25 6.20
C THR A 327 3.39 6.39 7.04
N TYR A 328 2.76 7.58 7.01
CA TYR A 328 3.15 8.74 7.81
C TYR A 328 3.25 8.44 9.32
N PHE A 329 2.33 7.65 9.90
CA PHE A 329 2.35 7.38 11.34
C PHE A 329 3.63 6.67 11.78
N ILE A 330 4.13 5.74 10.96
CA ILE A 330 5.32 4.96 11.31
C ILE A 330 6.60 5.73 10.99
N PHE A 331 6.67 6.44 9.86
CA PHE A 331 7.86 7.22 9.53
C PHE A 331 8.06 8.41 10.46
N GLN A 332 6.99 9.12 10.84
CA GLN A 332 7.09 10.18 11.85
C GLN A 332 7.64 9.60 13.15
N MET A 333 7.13 8.43 13.57
CA MET A 333 7.60 7.84 14.81
C MET A 333 9.06 7.36 14.77
N ARG A 334 9.58 6.95 13.60
CA ARG A 334 10.99 6.57 13.39
C ARG A 334 11.93 7.76 13.25
N ILE A 335 11.55 8.79 12.48
CA ILE A 335 12.38 9.97 12.21
C ILE A 335 12.62 10.77 13.50
N ASP A 336 11.59 10.86 14.34
CA ASP A 336 11.65 11.65 15.59
C ASP A 336 12.27 10.86 16.77
N ASN A 337 12.67 9.60 16.58
CA ASN A 337 13.30 8.75 17.58
C ASN A 337 12.53 8.65 18.92
N HIS A 338 11.22 8.43 18.86
CA HIS A 338 10.35 8.38 20.05
C HIS A 338 10.67 7.21 20.98
N ALA A 339 10.59 7.43 22.29
CA ALA A 339 10.78 6.37 23.27
C ALA A 339 9.57 5.42 23.32
N THR A 340 9.83 4.21 23.81
CA THR A 340 8.81 3.20 24.12
C THR A 340 7.91 3.67 25.27
N PRO A 341 6.57 3.77 25.08
CA PRO A 341 5.66 4.18 26.16
C PRO A 341 5.43 3.09 27.21
N TRP A 342 5.87 1.86 26.97
CA TRP A 342 5.67 0.72 27.86
C TRP A 342 7.00 0.01 28.12
N GLY A 343 7.70 0.42 29.17
CA GLY A 343 8.88 -0.27 29.74
C GLY A 343 10.23 0.40 29.46
N SER A 344 10.74 1.08 30.49
CA SER A 344 12.07 1.72 30.71
C SER A 344 12.66 2.64 29.62
N PRO A 345 13.36 3.71 30.01
CA PRO A 345 13.90 4.71 29.10
C PRO A 345 15.20 4.20 28.46
N VAL A 346 15.12 3.16 27.64
CA VAL A 346 16.20 2.88 26.70
C VAL A 346 15.97 3.82 25.53
N ARG A 347 16.54 5.03 25.63
CA ARG A 347 16.73 5.90 24.49
C ARG A 347 17.45 5.07 23.43
N ALA A 348 16.86 4.88 22.25
CA ALA A 348 17.58 4.31 21.12
C ALA A 348 18.72 5.28 20.82
N THR A 349 19.91 4.97 21.32
CA THR A 349 21.13 5.69 20.98
C THR A 349 21.41 5.38 19.52
N MET A 350 21.32 6.40 18.66
CA MET A 350 21.90 6.35 17.32
C MET A 350 23.43 6.22 17.47
N GLY A 351 23.90 5.00 17.73
CA GLY A 351 25.26 4.59 17.43
C GLY A 351 25.29 4.26 15.95
N ALA A 352 25.80 5.17 15.14
CA ALA A 352 26.14 4.88 13.75
C ALA A 352 27.04 3.63 13.71
N GLY A 353 26.56 2.57 13.04
CA GLY A 353 27.31 1.33 12.93
C GLY A 353 26.58 0.34 12.05
N PHE A 354 26.81 0.44 10.73
CA PHE A 354 26.64 -0.70 9.85
C PHE A 354 27.48 -1.86 10.40
N GLY A 355 26.83 -2.98 10.73
CA GLY A 355 27.48 -4.26 10.95
C GLY A 355 27.97 -4.52 12.37
N ALA A 356 27.17 -5.26 13.12
CA ALA A 356 27.69 -6.40 13.89
C ALA A 356 26.54 -7.41 13.99
N ALA A 357 26.73 -8.57 13.37
CA ALA A 357 25.95 -9.75 13.72
C ALA A 357 26.34 -10.12 15.16
N GLU A 358 25.37 -10.32 16.05
CA GLU A 358 25.61 -11.07 17.26
C GLU A 358 25.17 -12.52 17.03
N GLU A 359 26.10 -13.42 17.32
CA GLU A 359 26.00 -14.87 17.26
C GLU A 359 25.03 -15.43 18.32
N GLU A 360 24.39 -16.55 17.94
CA GLU A 360 23.50 -17.47 18.66
C GLU A 360 22.07 -17.02 19.05
#